data_AF-A0A6M3X7Z2-F1
#
_entry.id   AF-A0A6M3X7Z2-F1
#
_cell.length_a   1.000
_cell.length_b   1.000
_cell.length_c   1.000
_cell.angle_alpha   90.00
_cell.angle_beta   90.00
_cell.angle_gamma   90.00
#
_symmetry.space_group_name_H-M   'P 1'
#
loop_
_entity.id
_entity.type
_entity.pdbx_description
1 polymer ?
#
loop_
_entity_poly.entity_id
_entity_poly.type
_entity_poly.pdbx_seq_one_letter_code
_entity_poly.pdbx_strand_id
1 'polypeptide(L)'
;MGLILIGVFIAVIGGILYSAFDIEGGEFISWVGIAIFGIMVIAIPITRFSCISEIVKFESVQTSILEARQNDNISEFELAALQQKVIEKNEWLAEQQFWANHWLCDLHYPTKRLNRLVSIR
;
A
#
# COMPACT_ATOMS: atom_id res chain seq x y z
N MET A 1 -11.01 3.34 5.29
CA MET A 1 -10.16 3.68 6.46
C MET A 1 -10.54 4.99 7.15
N GLY A 2 -11.18 5.97 6.50
CA GLY A 2 -11.67 7.17 7.18
C GLY A 2 -12.52 6.84 8.42
N LEU A 3 -13.42 5.85 8.30
CA LEU A 3 -14.23 5.35 9.42
C LEU A 3 -13.40 4.69 10.55
N ILE A 4 -12.28 4.03 10.24
CA ILE A 4 -11.43 3.41 11.26
C ILE A 4 -10.58 4.47 11.97
N LEU A 5 -10.02 5.43 11.22
CA LEU A 5 -9.34 6.59 11.81
C LEU A 5 -10.29 7.41 12.69
N ILE A 6 -11.52 7.64 12.23
CA ILE A 6 -12.57 8.28 13.03
C ILE A 6 -12.91 7.44 14.26
N GLY A 7 -13.05 6.12 14.12
CA GLY A 7 -13.33 5.21 15.23
C GLY A 7 -12.23 5.20 16.30
N VAL A 8 -10.96 5.15 15.90
CA VAL A 8 -9.81 5.25 16.80
C VAL A 8 -9.74 6.63 17.44
N PHE A 9 -10.01 7.69 16.68
CA PHE A 9 -10.05 9.06 17.20
C PHE A 9 -11.17 9.24 18.25
N ILE A 10 -12.36 8.70 18.00
CA ILE A 10 -13.48 8.68 18.96
C ILE A 10 -13.11 7.85 20.19
N ALA A 11 -12.42 6.71 20.04
CA ALA A 11 -11.99 5.89 21.16
C ALA A 11 -10.94 6.59 22.05
N VAL A 12 -10.01 7.34 21.44
CA VAL A 12 -9.02 8.15 22.17
C VAL A 12 -9.71 9.31 22.90
N ILE A 13 -10.60 10.06 22.23
CA ILE A 13 -11.36 11.15 22.87
C ILE A 13 -12.27 10.59 23.98
N GLY A 14 -12.95 9.48 23.71
CA GLY A 14 -13.80 8.78 24.67
C GLY A 14 -13.01 8.33 25.89
N GLY A 15 -11.83 7.73 25.71
CA GLY A 15 -10.94 7.34 26.80
C GLY A 15 -10.51 8.53 27.66
N ILE A 16 -10.11 9.64 27.03
CA ILE A 16 -9.71 10.88 27.73
C ILE A 16 -10.89 11.47 28.52
N LEU A 17 -12.09 11.49 27.93
CA LEU A 17 -13.30 11.94 28.62
C LEU A 17 -13.64 11.01 29.79
N TYR A 18 -13.57 9.70 29.62
CA TYR A 18 -13.82 8.72 30.67
C TYR A 18 -12.83 8.84 31.83
N SER A 19 -11.54 9.09 31.55
CA SER A 19 -10.55 9.32 32.61
C SER A 19 -10.79 10.65 33.35
N ALA A 20 -11.31 11.66 32.66
CA ALA A 20 -11.67 12.95 33.28
C ALA A 20 -12.88 12.85 34.23
N PHE A 21 -13.69 11.80 34.13
CA PHE A 21 -14.80 11.50 35.04
C PHE A 21 -14.42 10.52 36.18
N ASP A 22 -13.13 10.25 36.40
CA ASP A 22 -12.62 9.39 37.48
C ASP A 22 -13.16 7.94 37.44
N ILE A 23 -13.50 7.46 36.24
CA ILE A 23 -13.94 6.08 36.04
C ILE A 23 -12.70 5.18 35.95
N GLU A 24 -12.58 4.24 36.89
CA GLU A 24 -11.48 3.27 36.93
C GLU A 24 -11.32 2.56 35.56
N GLY A 25 -10.12 2.64 34.98
CA GLY A 25 -9.78 2.01 33.70
C GLY A 25 -9.76 2.95 32.48
N GLY A 26 -10.21 4.20 32.61
CA GLY A 26 -10.19 5.18 31.50
C GLY A 26 -8.78 5.50 30.97
N GLU A 27 -7.79 5.56 31.86
CA GLU A 27 -6.39 5.80 31.49
C GLU A 27 -5.80 4.67 30.65
N PHE A 28 -6.09 3.41 31.02
CA PHE A 28 -5.59 2.23 30.29
C PHE A 28 -6.15 2.19 28.86
N ILE A 29 -7.45 2.45 28.69
CA ILE A 29 -8.11 2.52 27.38
C ILE A 29 -7.47 3.63 26.52
N SER A 30 -7.16 4.77 27.13
CA SER A 30 -6.53 5.91 26.44
C SER A 30 -5.13 5.55 25.92
N TRP A 31 -4.29 4.91 26.75
CA TRP A 31 -2.95 4.47 26.35
C TRP A 31 -2.98 3.44 25.21
N VAL A 32 -3.89 2.47 25.28
CA VAL A 32 -4.08 1.48 24.21
C VAL A 32 -4.53 2.15 22.91
N GLY A 33 -5.46 3.11 23.00
CA GLY A 33 -5.93 3.88 21.84
C GLY A 33 -4.81 4.68 21.17
N ILE A 34 -3.98 5.36 21.97
CA ILE A 34 -2.81 6.11 21.49
C ILE A 34 -1.80 5.17 20.80
N ALA A 35 -1.53 4.01 21.38
CA ALA A 35 -0.59 3.04 20.80
C ALA A 35 -1.08 2.53 19.44
N ILE A 36 -2.35 2.14 19.33
CA ILE A 36 -2.96 1.69 18.06
C ILE A 36 -2.92 2.81 17.02
N PHE A 37 -3.28 4.04 17.41
CA PHE A 37 -3.23 5.19 16.53
C PHE A 37 -1.81 5.48 16.03
N GLY A 38 -0.82 5.44 16.92
CA GLY A 38 0.59 5.63 16.57
C GLY A 38 1.08 4.60 15.55
N ILE A 39 0.76 3.33 15.75
CA ILE A 39 1.09 2.26 14.79
C ILE A 39 0.45 2.53 13.42
N MET A 40 -0.83 2.93 13.38
CA MET A 40 -1.52 3.24 12.13
C MET A 40 -0.88 4.40 11.37
N VAL A 41 -0.56 5.49 12.06
CA VAL A 41 0.06 6.68 11.45
C VAL A 41 1.42 6.36 10.83
N ILE A 42 2.15 5.41 11.39
CA ILE A 42 3.46 4.97 10.87
C ILE A 42 3.31 3.92 9.76
N ALA A 43 2.37 2.98 9.88
CA ALA A 43 2.18 1.90 8.92
C ALA A 43 1.71 2.40 7.54
N ILE A 44 0.83 3.41 7.52
CA ILE A 44 0.29 4.01 6.28
C ILE A 44 1.39 4.57 5.35
N PRO A 45 2.31 5.45 5.80
CA PRO A 45 3.36 5.94 4.92
C PRO A 45 4.32 4.83 4.51
N ILE A 46 4.69 3.91 5.40
CA ILE A 46 5.62 2.81 5.09
C ILE A 46 5.10 1.93 3.95
N THR A 47 3.85 1.48 4.06
CA THR A 47 3.20 0.66 3.04
C THR A 47 3.06 1.41 1.72
N ARG A 48 2.72 2.71 1.76
CA ARG A 48 2.64 3.56 0.58
C ARG A 48 3.99 3.74 -0.11
N PHE A 49 5.06 3.96 0.65
CA PHE A 49 6.42 4.03 0.11
C PHE A 49 6.86 2.70 -0.50
N SER A 50 6.56 1.58 0.17
CA SER A 50 6.84 0.24 -0.35
C SER A 50 6.14 0.00 -1.70
N CYS A 51 4.85 0.34 -1.79
CA CYS A 51 4.10 0.23 -3.04
C CYS A 51 4.66 1.13 -4.15
N ILE A 52 5.03 2.38 -3.84
CA ILE A 52 5.67 3.28 -4.82
C ILE A 52 7.01 2.72 -5.30
N SER A 53 7.82 2.18 -4.39
CA SER A 53 9.10 1.56 -4.74
C SER A 53 8.91 0.39 -5.72
N GLU A 54 7.95 -0.49 -5.47
CA GLU A 54 7.65 -1.60 -6.39
C GLU A 54 7.09 -1.12 -7.74
N ILE A 55 6.29 -0.05 -7.76
CA ILE A 55 5.85 0.59 -9.01
C ILE A 55 7.05 1.05 -9.85
N VAL A 56 8.02 1.74 -9.23
CA VAL A 56 9.23 2.21 -9.94
C VAL A 56 10.05 1.03 -10.47
N LYS A 57 10.17 -0.05 -9.69
CA LYS A 57 10.81 -1.28 -10.17
C LYS A 57 10.07 -1.88 -11.36
N PHE A 58 8.74 -1.91 -11.34
CA PHE A 58 7.94 -2.38 -12.46
C PHE A 58 8.17 -1.57 -13.74
N GLU A 59 8.14 -0.24 -13.64
CA GLU A 59 8.41 0.66 -14.77
C GLU A 59 9.82 0.41 -15.34
N SER A 60 10.83 0.22 -14.48
CA SER A 60 12.20 -0.09 -14.93
C SER A 60 12.28 -1.42 -15.70
N VAL A 61 11.56 -2.45 -15.24
CA VAL A 61 11.53 -3.75 -15.92
C VAL A 61 10.81 -3.63 -17.27
N GLN A 62 9.71 -2.87 -17.34
CA GLN A 62 9.03 -2.60 -18.61
C GLN A 62 9.94 -1.88 -19.61
N THR A 63 10.68 -0.85 -19.18
CA THR A 63 11.63 -0.13 -20.03
C THR A 63 12.71 -1.07 -20.56
N SER A 64 13.35 -1.87 -19.69
CA SER A 64 14.36 -2.84 -20.12
C SER A 64 13.81 -3.86 -21.12
N ILE A 65 12.53 -4.22 -21.04
CA ILE A 65 11.90 -5.14 -21.99
C ILE A 65 11.62 -4.48 -23.33
N LEU A 66 11.19 -3.22 -23.35
CA LEU A 66 11.01 -2.46 -24.59
C LEU A 66 12.34 -2.27 -25.31
N GLU A 67 13.40 -1.94 -24.57
CA GLU A 67 14.77 -1.86 -25.10
C GLU A 67 15.26 -3.23 -25.60
N ALA A 68 14.98 -4.29 -24.84
CA ALA A 68 15.30 -5.66 -25.23
C ALA A 68 14.60 -6.08 -26.53
N ARG A 69 13.32 -5.78 -26.68
CA ARG A 69 12.54 -6.08 -27.90
C ARG A 69 13.03 -5.35 -29.14
N GLN A 70 13.70 -4.21 -28.98
CA GLN A 70 14.30 -3.48 -30.10
C GLN A 70 15.68 -4.01 -30.49
N ASN A 71 16.26 -4.89 -29.68
CA ASN A 71 17.58 -5.44 -29.89
C ASN A 71 17.45 -6.89 -30.38
N ASP A 72 17.62 -7.12 -31.68
CA ASP A 72 17.41 -8.42 -32.34
C ASP A 72 18.37 -9.54 -31.88
N ASN A 73 19.31 -9.25 -30.98
CA ASN A 73 20.38 -10.16 -30.54
C ASN A 73 20.16 -10.82 -29.17
N ILE A 74 18.93 -10.79 -28.65
CA ILE A 74 18.65 -11.36 -27.33
C ILE A 74 18.45 -12.87 -27.41
N SER A 75 19.13 -13.57 -26.51
CA SER A 75 18.99 -15.01 -26.35
C SER A 75 17.56 -15.37 -25.96
N GLU A 76 17.01 -16.45 -26.52
CA GLU A 76 15.69 -16.98 -26.15
C GLU A 76 15.56 -17.22 -24.63
N PHE A 77 16.67 -17.55 -23.96
CA PHE A 77 16.70 -17.73 -22.52
C PHE A 77 16.50 -16.42 -21.74
N GLU A 78 17.13 -15.32 -22.20
CA GLU A 78 16.97 -14.01 -21.60
C GLU A 78 15.54 -13.47 -21.84
N LEU A 79 14.99 -13.75 -23.02
CA LEU A 79 13.60 -13.43 -23.33
C LEU A 79 12.63 -14.16 -22.39
N ALA A 80 12.83 -15.46 -22.16
CA ALA A 80 12.00 -16.24 -21.23
C ALA A 80 12.10 -15.73 -19.78
N ALA A 81 13.30 -15.40 -19.31
CA ALA A 81 13.51 -14.82 -17.98
C ALA A 81 12.81 -13.47 -17.82
N LEU A 82 12.86 -12.61 -18.84
CA LEU A 82 12.15 -11.33 -18.86
C LEU A 82 10.62 -11.52 -18.85
N GLN A 83 10.10 -12.48 -19.63
CA GLN A 83 8.68 -12.81 -19.65
C GLN A 83 8.18 -13.31 -18.30
N GLN A 84 8.94 -14.18 -17.63
CA GLN A 84 8.58 -14.66 -16.30
C GLN A 84 8.53 -13.53 -15.28
N LYS A 85 9.51 -12.61 -15.33
CA LYS A 85 9.53 -11.42 -14.46
C LYS A 85 8.36 -10.47 -14.72
N VAL A 86 7.87 -10.38 -15.96
CA VAL A 86 6.66 -9.63 -16.29
C VAL A 86 5.42 -10.28 -15.69
N ILE A 87 5.29 -11.60 -15.78
CA ILE A 87 4.14 -12.34 -15.23
C ILE A 87 4.08 -12.12 -13.71
N GLU A 88 5.20 -12.28 -13.01
CA GLU A 88 5.28 -12.07 -11.56
C GLU A 88 4.87 -10.65 -11.16
N LYS A 89 5.37 -9.63 -11.88
CA LYS A 89 5.01 -8.25 -11.57
C LYS A 89 3.58 -7.89 -11.95
N ASN A 90 3.04 -8.53 -12.98
CA ASN A 90 1.65 -8.38 -13.39
C ASN A 90 0.67 -8.98 -12.37
N GLU A 91 1.04 -10.10 -11.76
CA GLU A 91 0.28 -10.72 -10.67
C GLU A 91 0.27 -9.80 -9.45
N TRP A 92 1.44 -9.32 -9.02
CA TRP A 92 1.55 -8.34 -7.93
C TRP A 92 0.71 -7.09 -8.19
N LEU A 93 0.75 -6.53 -9.41
CA LEU A 93 -0.03 -5.35 -9.77
C LEU A 93 -1.53 -5.59 -9.63
N ALA A 94 -2.02 -6.76 -10.04
CA ALA A 94 -3.43 -7.14 -9.93
C ALA A 94 -3.85 -7.25 -8.45
N GLU A 95 -3.02 -7.84 -7.59
CA GLU A 95 -3.26 -7.88 -6.16
C GLU A 95 -3.33 -6.48 -5.55
N GLN A 96 -2.36 -5.61 -5.85
CA GLN A 96 -2.36 -4.25 -5.31
C GLN A 96 -3.57 -3.44 -5.79
N GLN A 97 -4.07 -3.69 -7.01
CA GLN A 97 -5.29 -3.05 -7.49
C GLN A 97 -6.55 -3.54 -6.78
N PHE A 98 -6.66 -4.83 -6.49
CA PHE A 98 -7.77 -5.36 -5.70
C PHE A 98 -7.88 -4.62 -4.36
N TRP A 99 -6.74 -4.48 -3.66
CA TRP A 99 -6.71 -3.77 -2.39
C TRP A 99 -6.89 -2.26 -2.56
N ALA A 100 -6.31 -1.63 -3.57
CA ALA A 100 -6.44 -0.19 -3.80
C ALA A 100 -7.87 0.24 -4.16
N ASN A 101 -8.62 -0.61 -4.88
CA ASN A 101 -10.03 -0.35 -5.20
C ASN A 101 -10.98 -0.67 -4.04
N HIS A 102 -10.48 -1.29 -2.97
CA HIS A 102 -11.26 -1.46 -1.75
C HIS A 102 -11.31 -0.12 -1.01
N TRP A 103 -12.52 0.43 -0.80
CA TRP A 103 -12.77 1.71 -0.11
C TRP A 103 -12.11 1.82 1.28
N LEU A 104 -11.73 0.68 1.87
CA LEU A 104 -11.00 0.63 3.13
C LEU A 104 -9.53 1.02 2.97
N CYS A 105 -8.86 0.70 1.87
CA CYS A 105 -7.40 0.80 1.72
C CYS A 105 -6.93 1.94 0.81
N ASP A 106 -7.84 2.81 0.36
CA ASP A 106 -7.56 3.89 -0.59
C ASP A 106 -6.48 4.90 -0.10
N LEU A 107 -6.27 4.99 1.22
CA LEU A 107 -5.22 5.83 1.82
C LEU A 107 -3.81 5.19 1.79
N HIS A 108 -3.75 3.85 1.76
CA HIS A 108 -2.52 3.05 1.76
C HIS A 108 -1.89 2.99 0.36
N TYR A 109 -2.72 2.93 -0.67
CA TYR A 109 -2.27 2.68 -2.03
C TYR A 109 -2.28 3.94 -2.89
N PRO A 110 -1.28 4.12 -3.77
CA PRO A 110 -1.28 5.21 -4.74
C PRO A 110 -2.21 4.88 -5.92
N THR A 111 -3.52 4.81 -5.69
CA THR A 111 -4.57 4.33 -6.62
C THR A 111 -4.47 4.95 -8.02
N LYS A 112 -4.16 6.26 -8.10
CA LYS A 112 -3.97 6.97 -9.39
C LYS A 112 -2.77 6.45 -10.21
N ARG A 113 -1.65 6.12 -9.56
CA ARG A 113 -0.47 5.58 -10.26
C ARG A 113 -0.70 4.11 -10.65
N LEU A 114 -1.29 3.32 -9.75
CA LEU A 114 -1.65 1.92 -10.02
C LEU A 114 -2.57 1.80 -11.24
N ASN A 115 -3.62 2.62 -11.33
CA ASN A 115 -4.57 2.58 -12.44
C ASN A 115 -3.96 3.04 -13.78
N ARG A 116 -2.94 3.91 -13.75
CA ARG A 116 -2.21 4.31 -14.96
C ARG A 116 -1.44 3.13 -15.56
N LEU A 117 -0.79 2.31 -14.74
CA LEU A 117 0.02 1.17 -15.22
C LEU A 117 -0.81 0.13 -15.98
N VAL A 118 -2.10 0.01 -15.66
CA VAL A 118 -3.01 -0.89 -16.37
C VAL A 118 -3.46 -0.33 -17.71
N SER A 119 -3.61 0.99 -17.84
CA SER A 119 -3.93 1.61 -19.14
C SER A 119 -2.79 1.56 -20.17
N ILE A 120 -1.58 1.14 -19.75
CA ILE A 120 -0.39 1.04 -20.59
C ILE A 120 -0.17 -0.40 -21.12
N ARG A 121 -0.93 -1.40 -20.63
CA ARG A 121 -1.01 -2.73 -21.26
C ARG A 121 -1.71 -2.67 -22.61
#